data_AF-A0A353FCK3-F1
#
_entry.id   AF-A0A353FCK3-F1
#
_cell.length_a   1.000
_cell.length_b   1.000
_cell.length_c   1.000
_cell.angle_alpha   90.00
_cell.angle_beta   90.00
_cell.angle_gamma   90.00
#
_symmetry.space_group_name_H-M   'P 1'
#
loop_
_entity.id
_entity.type
_entity.pdbx_description
1 polymer ?
#
loop_
_entity_poly.entity_id
_entity_poly.type
_entity_poly.pdbx_seq_one_letter_code
_entity_poly.pdbx_strand_id
1 'polypeptide(L)'
;MKIGVFGNSRLGLPSLQMLLQNGLQLCLVLPDRPSDETDHLEHLAHAFGVTPTRISPHNSGQEIKEWFEREKPDLVVVLTFPYFIPGELLSQET
;
A
#
# COMPACT_ATOMS: atom_id res chain seq x y z
N MET A 1 -10.01 2.01 -11.97
CA MET A 1 -8.59 1.70 -11.76
C MET A 1 -8.31 1.77 -10.28
N LYS A 2 -7.85 0.66 -9.69
CA LYS A 2 -7.53 0.50 -8.28
C LYS A 2 -6.02 0.38 -8.13
N ILE A 3 -5.41 1.32 -7.43
CA ILE A 3 -3.95 1.36 -7.24
C ILE A 3 -3.62 0.85 -5.84
N GLY A 4 -2.82 -0.21 -5.80
CA GLY A 4 -2.16 -0.68 -4.61
C GLY A 4 -0.93 0.16 -4.29
N VAL A 5 -0.77 0.62 -3.06
CA VAL A 5 0.42 1.37 -2.64
C VAL A 5 1.03 0.70 -1.43
N PHE A 6 2.28 0.30 -1.54
CA PHE A 6 3.10 -0.15 -0.42
C PHE A 6 3.95 1.02 0.06
N GLY A 7 3.69 1.54 1.26
CA GLY A 7 4.28 2.76 1.78
C GLY A 7 5.01 2.58 3.11
N ASN A 8 6.03 3.38 3.33
CA ASN A 8 6.74 3.47 4.62
C ASN A 8 7.33 4.88 4.90
N SER A 9 7.08 5.85 4.01
CA SER A 9 7.59 7.21 4.14
C SER A 9 6.64 8.24 3.56
N ARG A 10 6.80 9.49 4.00
CA ARG A 10 6.06 10.67 3.56
C ARG A 10 6.40 11.11 2.14
N LEU A 11 7.43 10.54 1.53
CA LEU A 11 7.89 10.92 0.19
C LEU A 11 6.78 10.85 -0.86
N GLY A 12 5.85 9.90 -0.71
CA GLY A 12 4.72 9.72 -1.61
C GLY A 12 3.50 10.60 -1.31
N LEU A 13 3.43 11.28 -0.16
CA LEU A 13 2.20 11.92 0.32
C LEU A 13 1.56 12.88 -0.70
N PRO A 14 2.30 13.83 -1.31
CA PRO A 14 1.69 14.74 -2.27
C PRO A 14 1.07 14.01 -3.47
N SER A 15 1.76 12.97 -3.97
CA SER A 15 1.27 12.15 -5.07
C SER A 15 0.04 11.35 -4.67
N LEU A 16 0.04 10.73 -3.49
CA LEU A 16 -1.13 9.98 -2.98
C LEU A 16 -2.34 10.89 -2.78
N GLN A 17 -2.12 12.08 -2.20
CA GLN A 17 -3.17 13.07 -2.03
C GLN A 17 -3.75 13.50 -3.39
N MET A 18 -2.90 13.78 -4.38
CA MET A 18 -3.34 14.12 -5.72
C MET A 18 -4.17 12.99 -6.35
N LEU A 19 -3.74 11.73 -6.25
CA LEU A 19 -4.47 10.59 -6.78
C LEU A 19 -5.86 10.45 -6.13
N LEU A 20 -5.94 10.56 -4.79
CA LEU A 20 -7.19 10.51 -4.04
C LEU A 20 -8.14 11.67 -4.42
N GLN A 21 -7.60 12.88 -4.55
CA GLN A 21 -8.38 14.06 -4.96
C GLN A 21 -8.95 13.95 -6.37
N ASN A 22 -8.29 13.21 -7.26
CA ASN A 22 -8.78 12.92 -8.61
C ASN A 22 -9.75 11.73 -8.66
N GLY A 23 -10.18 11.21 -7.51
CA GLY A 23 -11.15 10.12 -7.43
C GLY A 23 -10.59 8.74 -7.78
N LEU A 24 -9.26 8.58 -7.79
CA LEU A 24 -8.65 7.26 -7.97
C LEU A 24 -8.76 6.45 -6.67
N GLN A 25 -9.12 5.18 -6.82
CA GLN A 25 -9.24 4.26 -5.71
C GLN A 25 -7.85 3.78 -5.29
N LEU A 26 -7.46 4.08 -4.05
CA LEU A 26 -6.21 3.61 -3.46
C LEU A 26 -6.47 2.53 -2.41
N CYS A 27 -5.64 1.50 -2.39
CA CYS A 27 -5.51 0.58 -1.26
C CYS A 27 -4.08 0.68 -0.72
N LEU A 28 -3.97 1.19 0.50
CA LEU A 28 -2.68 1.44 1.14
C LEU A 28 -2.25 0.25 1.99
N VAL A 29 -0.99 -0.13 1.86
CA VAL A 29 -0.30 -1.15 2.66
C VAL A 29 0.86 -0.49 3.39
N LEU A 30 0.90 -0.66 4.70
CA LEU A 30 1.94 -0.13 5.59
C LEU A 30 2.56 -1.27 6.40
N PRO A 31 3.83 -1.16 6.83
CA PRO A 31 4.37 -2.09 7.80
C PRO A 31 3.62 -1.99 9.15
N ASP A 32 3.57 -3.10 9.90
CA ASP A 32 2.94 -3.15 11.22
C ASP A 32 3.68 -2.29 12.26
N ARG A 33 4.98 -2.09 12.04
CA ARG A 33 5.83 -1.27 12.90
C ARG A 33 5.42 0.20 12.75
N PRO A 34 4.88 0.82 13.80
CA PRO A 34 4.50 2.22 13.75
C PRO A 34 5.74 3.10 13.65
N SER A 35 5.58 4.23 12.96
CA SER A 35 6.54 5.31 12.86
C SER A 35 5.82 6.60 12.50
N ASP A 36 6.41 7.73 12.87
CA ASP A 36 5.89 9.05 12.50
C ASP A 36 5.68 9.18 10.99
N GLU A 37 6.46 8.48 10.18
CA GLU A 37 6.33 8.42 8.73
C GLU A 37 5.04 7.71 8.31
N THR A 38 4.80 6.51 8.83
CA THR A 38 3.59 5.73 8.53
C THR A 38 2.32 6.35 9.10
N ASP A 39 2.42 7.10 10.20
CA ASP A 39 1.26 7.76 10.81
C ASP A 39 0.69 8.84 9.90
N HIS A 40 1.55 9.58 9.18
CA HIS A 40 1.06 10.59 8.24
C HIS A 40 0.37 9.96 7.02
N LEU A 41 0.88 8.83 6.55
CA LEU A 41 0.23 8.05 5.48
C LEU A 41 -1.13 7.54 5.93
N GLU A 42 -1.23 7.03 7.17
CA GLU A 42 -2.49 6.57 7.74
C GLU A 42 -3.49 7.71 7.93
N HIS A 43 -3.06 8.87 8.45
CA HIS A 43 -3.93 10.05 8.58
C HIS A 43 -4.47 10.52 7.22
N LEU A 44 -3.61 10.57 6.18
CA LEU A 44 -4.07 10.89 4.83
C LEU A 44 -5.10 9.86 4.35
N ALA A 45 -4.82 8.57 4.49
CA ALA A 45 -5.73 7.52 4.05
C ALA A 45 -7.10 7.62 4.72
N HIS A 46 -7.13 7.77 6.05
CA HIS A 46 -8.39 7.92 6.81
C HIS A 46 -9.17 9.18 6.42
N ALA A 47 -8.49 10.30 6.13
CA ALA A 47 -9.15 11.52 5.68
C ALA A 47 -9.93 11.35 4.36
N PHE A 48 -9.57 10.33 3.57
CA PHE A 48 -10.25 9.95 2.33
C PHE A 48 -11.04 8.63 2.45
N GLY A 49 -11.25 8.14 3.68
CA GLY A 49 -12.03 6.91 3.94
C GLY A 49 -11.33 5.61 3.56
N VAL A 50 -10.00 5.62 3.40
CA VAL A 50 -9.19 4.43 3.11
C VAL A 50 -8.60 3.91 4.42
N THR A 51 -8.89 2.64 4.76
CA THR A 51 -8.24 1.97 5.88
C THR A 51 -6.98 1.23 5.41
N PRO A 52 -5.78 1.60 5.86
CA PRO A 52 -4.56 0.90 5.45
C PRO A 52 -4.52 -0.54 5.96
N THR A 53 -4.02 -1.46 5.14
CA THR A 53 -3.65 -2.80 5.60
C THR A 53 -2.27 -2.74 6.25
N ARG A 54 -2.14 -3.29 7.45
CA ARG A 54 -0.86 -3.45 8.15
C ARG A 54 -0.30 -4.83 7.86
N ILE A 55 0.99 -4.90 7.51
CA ILE A 55 1.69 -6.14 7.21
C ILE A 55 2.77 -6.41 8.25
N SER A 56 2.83 -7.62 8.78
CA SER A 56 3.88 -8.03 9.72
C SER A 56 5.13 -8.54 9.00
N PRO A 57 6.35 -8.24 9.49
CA PRO A 57 7.58 -8.77 8.88
C PRO A 57 7.65 -10.30 8.95
N HIS A 58 7.07 -10.91 10.00
CA HIS A 58 7.16 -12.35 10.27
C HIS A 58 6.41 -13.21 9.24
N ASN A 59 5.34 -12.68 8.65
CA ASN A 59 4.51 -13.40 7.68
C ASN A 59 4.18 -12.57 6.43
N SER A 60 5.02 -11.57 6.14
CA SER A 60 4.80 -10.60 5.07
C SER A 60 4.45 -11.24 3.72
N GLY A 61 5.14 -12.31 3.33
CA GLY A 61 4.86 -12.99 2.06
C GLY A 61 3.43 -13.54 1.94
N GLN A 62 2.91 -14.16 2.99
CA GLN A 62 1.53 -14.67 2.99
C GLN A 62 0.51 -13.53 3.07
N GLU A 63 0.72 -12.57 3.97
CA GLU A 63 -0.21 -11.45 4.15
C GLU A 63 -0.32 -10.59 2.89
N ILE A 64 0.79 -10.40 2.16
CA ILE A 64 0.81 -9.71 0.88
C ILE A 64 0.00 -10.50 -0.17
N LYS A 65 0.15 -11.83 -0.25
CA LYS A 65 -0.65 -12.66 -1.17
C LYS A 65 -2.14 -12.53 -0.89
N GLU A 66 -2.54 -12.69 0.37
CA GLU A 66 -3.93 -12.54 0.81
C GLU A 66 -4.47 -11.14 0.52
N TRP A 67 -3.63 -10.11 0.69
CA TRP A 67 -3.98 -8.74 0.32
C TRP A 67 -4.20 -8.59 -1.18
N PHE A 68 -3.35 -9.17 -2.04
CA PHE A 68 -3.53 -9.13 -3.49
C PHE A 68 -4.82 -9.84 -3.94
N GLU A 69 -5.13 -11.00 -3.36
CA GLU A 69 -6.34 -11.77 -3.68
C GLU A 69 -7.63 -11.02 -3.28
N ARG A 70 -7.59 -10.34 -2.14
CA ARG A 70 -8.71 -9.54 -1.62
C ARG A 70 -8.87 -8.24 -2.38
N GLU A 71 -7.80 -7.47 -2.52
CA GLU A 71 -7.88 -6.12 -3.07
C GLU A 71 -7.89 -6.10 -4.59
N LYS A 72 -7.26 -7.06 -5.26
CA LYS A 72 -7.15 -7.13 -6.73
C LYS A 72 -6.80 -5.78 -7.37
N PRO A 73 -5.66 -5.16 -6.98
CA PRO A 73 -5.24 -3.91 -7.60
C PRO A 73 -4.91 -4.09 -9.09
N ASP A 74 -5.24 -3.09 -9.91
CA ASP A 74 -4.87 -3.04 -11.33
C ASP A 74 -3.39 -2.67 -11.52
N LEU A 75 -2.82 -1.93 -10.55
CA LEU A 75 -1.45 -1.47 -10.53
C LEU A 75 -0.95 -1.44 -9.10
N VAL A 76 0.31 -1.83 -8.88
CA VAL A 76 0.97 -1.70 -7.59
C VAL A 76 2.16 -0.76 -7.67
N VAL A 77 2.23 0.19 -6.74
CA VAL A 77 3.32 1.14 -6.56
C VAL A 77 3.99 0.85 -5.22
N VAL A 78 5.31 0.74 -5.22
CA VAL A 78 6.09 0.45 -4.01
C VAL A 78 6.96 1.66 -3.69
N LEU A 79 6.73 2.28 -2.53
CA LEU A 79 7.42 3.47 -2.06
C LEU A 79 8.04 3.18 -0.70
N THR A 80 9.33 2.86 -0.70
CA THR A 80 10.16 2.66 0.51
C THR A 80 9.69 1.53 1.43
N PHE A 81 8.82 0.63 0.96
CA PHE A 81 8.30 -0.47 1.76
C PHE A 81 9.41 -1.44 2.18
N PRO A 82 9.53 -1.78 3.47
CA PRO A 82 10.73 -2.44 4.00
C PRO A 82 10.72 -3.97 3.84
N TYR A 83 9.63 -4.57 3.34
CA TYR A 83 9.50 -6.02 3.25
C TYR A 83 9.58 -6.52 1.81
N PHE A 84 10.01 -7.76 1.67
CA PHE A 84 10.07 -8.43 0.38
C PHE A 84 8.66 -8.70 -0.15
N ILE A 85 8.45 -8.34 -1.41
CA ILE A 85 7.26 -8.71 -2.16
C ILE A 85 7.56 -10.03 -2.87
N PRO A 86 6.74 -11.08 -2.69
CA PRO A 86 6.93 -12.35 -3.39
C PRO A 86 7.00 -12.16 -4.91
N GLY A 87 8.04 -12.71 -5.55
CA GLY A 87 8.31 -12.49 -6.97
C GLY A 87 7.22 -13.04 -7.90
N GLU A 88 6.53 -14.09 -7.48
CA GLU A 88 5.38 -14.66 -8.17
C GLU A 88 4.21 -13.68 -8.32
N LEU A 89 4.14 -12.62 -7.51
CA LEU A 89 3.12 -11.57 -7.61
C LEU A 89 3.49 -10.46 -8.59
N LEU A 90 4.76 -10.40 -9.02
CA LEU A 90 5.28 -9.37 -9.93
C LEU A 90 5.18 -9.78 -11.40
N SER A 91 5.01 -11.07 -11.66
CA SER A 91 4.93 -11.65 -12.99
C SER A 91 3.48 -11.77 -13.43
N GLN A 92 2.96 -10.78 -14.15
CA GLN A 92 1.74 -10.96 -14.92
C GLN A 92 2.13 -11.43 -16.32
N GLU A 93 2.10 -12.75 -16.55
CA GLU A 93 2.10 -13.27 -17.93
C GLU A 93 0.84 -12.74 -18.63
N THR A 94 1.06 -11.98 -19.70
CA THR A 94 0.03 -11.39 -20.55
C THR A 94 -0.50 -12.42 -21.53
#